data_AF-A0A0T6B2Y7-F1
#
_entry.id   AF-A0A0T6B2Y7-F1
#
_cell.length_a   1.000
_cell.length_b   1.000
_cell.length_c   1.000
_cell.angle_alpha   90.00
_cell.angle_beta   90.00
_cell.angle_gamma   90.00
#
_symmetry.space_group_name_H-M   'P 1'
#
loop_
_entity.id
_entity.type
_entity.pdbx_description
1 polymer ?
#
loop_
_entity_poly.entity_id
_entity_poly.type
_entity_poly.pdbx_seq_one_letter_code
_entity_poly.pdbx_strand_id
1 'polypeptide(L)'
;MVAITYKDQLDLIITKGKRKKQAIIVATITVLVVVALVTAVVVVLTTTRSSSDDPEESYDSEIALQDFLDGKLSPKGFNASWVSGDNLLYKVEDGSLVLYNVKDQSKEEVLPNTSAALKTGFDYQLSPDQKYLLIAHDYQKLYRHTYLARYSVVELSSKIETPVGDEEAILHYASWAPEGNSIVFVRDNDVYYQADAFSTGIRVTNDGKEGHVYN
;
A
#
# COMPACT_ATOMS: atom_id res chain seq x y z
N MET A 1 3.57 -107.57 -26.27
CA MET A 1 2.97 -106.61 -25.31
C MET A 1 4.02 -105.69 -24.66
N VAL A 2 5.10 -105.29 -25.37
CA VAL A 2 6.27 -104.57 -24.79
C VAL A 2 6.48 -103.17 -25.39
N ALA A 3 5.92 -102.87 -26.57
CA ALA A 3 6.11 -101.59 -27.24
C ALA A 3 5.27 -100.42 -26.67
N ILE A 4 4.17 -100.71 -25.96
CA ILE A 4 3.27 -99.67 -25.41
C ILE A 4 3.89 -99.02 -24.17
N THR A 5 4.63 -99.79 -23.36
CA THR A 5 5.25 -99.32 -22.11
C THR A 5 6.37 -98.30 -22.32
N TYR A 6 7.09 -98.37 -23.46
CA TYR A 6 8.19 -97.43 -23.75
C TYR A 6 7.69 -96.03 -24.16
N LYS A 7 6.57 -95.96 -24.88
CA LYS A 7 6.00 -94.68 -25.36
C LYS A 7 5.46 -93.84 -24.19
N ASP A 8 4.75 -94.47 -23.26
CA ASP A 8 4.26 -93.80 -22.06
C ASP A 8 5.38 -93.32 -21.14
N GLN A 9 6.48 -94.08 -21.04
CA GLN A 9 7.68 -93.66 -20.30
C GLN A 9 8.40 -92.48 -20.96
N LEU A 10 8.50 -92.47 -22.30
CA LEU A 10 9.04 -91.33 -23.04
C LEU A 10 8.16 -90.08 -22.90
N ASP A 11 6.84 -90.22 -23.02
CA ASP A 11 5.90 -89.10 -22.85
C ASP A 11 5.92 -88.54 -21.41
N LEU A 12 6.10 -89.40 -20.39
CA LEU A 12 6.31 -88.96 -19.00
C LEU A 12 7.63 -88.19 -18.80
N ILE A 13 8.72 -88.62 -19.44
CA ILE A 13 10.01 -87.92 -19.33
C ILE A 13 9.98 -86.59 -20.09
N ILE A 14 9.37 -86.55 -21.28
CA ILE A 14 9.22 -85.34 -22.11
C ILE A 14 8.31 -84.30 -21.40
N THR A 15 7.20 -84.73 -20.79
CA THR A 15 6.30 -83.83 -20.04
C THR A 15 6.92 -83.30 -18.75
N LYS A 16 7.70 -84.12 -18.03
CA LYS A 16 8.44 -83.70 -16.82
C LYS A 16 9.53 -82.68 -17.14
N GLY A 17 10.25 -82.84 -18.26
CA GLY A 17 11.24 -81.87 -18.73
C GLY A 17 10.62 -80.53 -19.17
N LYS A 18 9.46 -80.57 -19.84
CA LYS A 18 8.72 -79.38 -20.27
C LYS A 18 8.18 -78.56 -19.09
N ARG A 19 7.63 -79.23 -18.06
CA ARG A 19 7.19 -78.58 -16.80
C ARG A 19 8.34 -77.95 -16.03
N LYS A 20 9.52 -78.61 -15.97
CA LYS A 20 10.72 -78.02 -15.35
C LYS A 20 11.20 -76.76 -16.10
N LYS A 21 11.22 -76.77 -17.44
CA LYS A 21 11.58 -75.59 -18.24
C LYS A 21 10.60 -74.42 -18.03
N GLN A 22 9.29 -74.71 -17.99
CA GLN A 22 8.27 -73.70 -17.71
C GLN A 22 8.38 -73.14 -16.28
N ALA A 23 8.68 -73.99 -15.29
CA ALA A 23 8.90 -73.55 -13.91
C ALA A 23 10.12 -72.64 -13.77
N ILE A 24 11.21 -72.93 -14.50
CA ILE A 24 12.41 -72.07 -14.53
C ILE A 24 12.09 -70.72 -15.17
N ILE A 25 11.35 -70.70 -16.30
CA ILE A 25 10.96 -69.45 -16.96
C ILE A 25 10.08 -68.59 -16.03
N VAL A 26 9.08 -69.18 -15.38
CA VAL A 26 8.21 -68.46 -14.44
C VAL A 26 9.02 -67.93 -13.26
N ALA A 27 9.95 -68.73 -12.69
CA ALA A 27 10.82 -68.28 -11.62
C ALA A 27 11.76 -67.14 -12.04
N THR A 28 12.27 -67.15 -13.27
CA THR A 28 13.10 -66.03 -13.76
C THR A 28 12.29 -64.75 -13.97
N ILE A 29 11.05 -64.87 -14.44
CA ILE A 29 10.14 -63.73 -14.61
C ILE A 29 9.74 -63.14 -13.25
N THR A 30 9.41 -63.98 -12.26
CA THR A 30 9.06 -63.49 -10.93
C THR A 30 10.23 -62.78 -10.26
N VAL A 31 11.45 -63.30 -10.40
CA VAL A 31 12.67 -62.62 -9.89
C VAL A 31 12.88 -61.27 -10.58
N LEU A 32 12.74 -61.20 -11.91
CA LEU A 32 12.87 -59.93 -12.65
C LEU A 32 11.84 -58.88 -12.21
N VAL A 33 10.58 -59.29 -12.00
CA VAL A 33 9.51 -58.40 -11.51
C VAL A 33 9.81 -57.90 -10.10
N VAL A 34 10.29 -58.77 -9.21
CA VAL A 34 10.68 -58.38 -7.84
C VAL A 34 11.86 -57.40 -7.88
N VAL A 35 12.88 -57.65 -8.71
CA VAL A 35 14.01 -56.73 -8.86
C VAL A 35 13.54 -55.38 -9.40
N ALA A 36 12.67 -55.36 -10.41
CA ALA A 36 12.11 -54.11 -10.96
C ALA A 36 11.33 -53.31 -9.89
N LEU A 37 10.50 -53.99 -9.09
CA LEU A 37 9.77 -53.37 -7.98
C LEU A 37 10.71 -52.82 -6.91
N VAL A 38 11.74 -53.57 -6.52
CA VAL A 38 12.75 -53.09 -5.55
C VAL A 38 13.50 -51.88 -6.12
N THR A 39 13.89 -51.90 -7.39
CA THR A 39 14.55 -50.73 -8.00
C THR A 39 13.63 -49.52 -8.07
N ALA A 40 12.34 -49.70 -8.38
CA ALA A 40 11.37 -48.61 -8.37
C ALA A 40 11.18 -48.03 -6.96
N VAL A 41 11.10 -48.88 -5.93
CA VAL A 41 11.00 -48.45 -4.53
C VAL A 41 12.27 -47.72 -4.10
N VAL A 42 13.46 -48.20 -4.45
CA VAL A 42 14.72 -47.52 -4.14
C VAL A 42 14.80 -46.18 -4.85
N VAL A 43 14.45 -46.10 -6.14
CA VAL A 43 14.40 -44.82 -6.87
C VAL A 43 13.45 -43.86 -6.19
N VAL A 44 12.22 -44.27 -5.88
CA VAL A 44 11.24 -43.42 -5.16
C VAL A 44 11.78 -42.99 -3.79
N LEU A 45 12.40 -43.89 -3.02
CA LEU A 45 12.97 -43.56 -1.71
C LEU A 45 14.21 -42.66 -1.81
N THR A 46 14.99 -42.73 -2.89
CA THR A 46 16.16 -41.86 -3.10
C THR A 46 15.78 -40.51 -3.69
N THR A 47 14.82 -40.45 -4.62
CA THR A 47 14.33 -39.18 -5.19
C THR A 47 13.52 -38.39 -4.17
N THR A 48 12.74 -39.07 -3.31
CA THR A 48 12.03 -38.42 -2.19
C THR A 48 12.96 -38.05 -1.03
N ARG A 49 14.14 -38.68 -0.91
CA ARG A 49 15.16 -38.29 0.09
C ARG A 49 16.11 -37.20 -0.40
N SER A 50 16.20 -36.97 -1.71
CA SER A 50 16.83 -35.76 -2.28
C SER A 50 15.88 -34.56 -2.33
N SER A 51 14.59 -34.76 -2.04
CA SER A 51 13.68 -33.71 -1.63
C SER A 51 13.87 -33.47 -0.14
N SER A 52 15.04 -32.97 0.24
CA SER A 52 15.13 -32.16 1.45
C SER A 52 14.32 -30.89 1.19
N ASP A 53 12.99 -31.02 1.28
CA ASP A 53 12.12 -29.93 1.70
C ASP A 53 12.43 -29.69 3.19
N ASP A 54 13.64 -29.24 3.48
CA ASP A 54 13.76 -28.29 4.58
C ASP A 54 12.83 -27.14 4.16
N PRO A 55 11.90 -26.69 5.02
CA PRO A 55 11.31 -25.39 4.75
C PRO A 55 12.51 -24.45 4.71
N GLU A 56 12.83 -23.93 3.52
CA GLU A 56 13.57 -22.68 3.44
C GLU A 56 12.73 -21.72 4.27
N GLU A 57 13.08 -21.59 5.54
CA GLU A 57 12.71 -20.45 6.33
C GLU A 57 13.26 -19.28 5.52
N SER A 58 12.35 -18.64 4.78
CA SER A 58 12.57 -17.41 4.04
C SER A 58 12.91 -16.34 5.06
N TYR A 59 14.15 -16.38 5.54
CA TYR A 59 14.73 -15.32 6.34
C TYR A 59 15.27 -14.29 5.37
N ASP A 60 14.67 -13.11 5.48
CA ASP A 60 15.10 -11.82 4.95
C ASP A 60 15.26 -11.77 3.43
N SER A 61 14.19 -11.33 2.76
CA SER A 61 14.38 -10.53 1.55
C SER A 61 15.30 -9.36 1.90
N GLU A 62 16.55 -9.41 1.44
CA GLU A 62 17.52 -8.31 1.60
C GLU A 62 16.86 -7.00 1.14
N ILE A 63 17.13 -5.91 1.86
CA ILE A 63 16.62 -4.59 1.49
C ILE A 63 17.10 -4.24 0.08
N ALA A 64 16.16 -4.20 -0.87
CA ALA A 64 16.47 -3.82 -2.24
C ALA A 64 16.44 -2.29 -2.37
N LEU A 65 17.20 -1.76 -3.33
CA LEU A 65 17.06 -0.34 -3.72
C LEU A 65 15.60 0.00 -4.07
N GLN A 66 14.87 -0.95 -4.67
CA GLN A 66 13.46 -0.77 -5.00
C GLN A 66 12.60 -0.52 -3.75
N ASP A 67 12.91 -1.13 -2.60
CA ASP A 67 12.14 -0.91 -1.37
C ASP A 67 12.32 0.52 -0.83
N PHE A 68 13.49 1.11 -1.05
CA PHE A 68 13.75 2.51 -0.76
C PHE A 68 13.03 3.44 -1.75
N LEU A 69 13.12 3.16 -3.05
CA LEU A 69 12.48 3.97 -4.10
C LEU A 69 10.94 3.93 -4.05
N ASP A 70 10.37 2.78 -3.69
CA ASP A 70 8.93 2.61 -3.45
C ASP A 70 8.48 3.28 -2.13
N GLY A 71 9.43 3.74 -1.30
CA GLY A 71 9.14 4.31 0.00
C GLY A 71 8.62 3.29 1.03
N LYS A 72 8.78 1.98 0.81
CA LYS A 72 8.36 0.93 1.76
C LYS A 72 9.04 1.06 3.12
N LEU A 73 10.25 1.62 3.12
CA LEU A 73 11.05 1.88 4.32
C LEU A 73 10.80 3.27 4.93
N SER A 74 9.92 4.06 4.34
CA SER A 74 9.60 5.40 4.87
C SER A 74 8.70 5.27 6.10
N PRO A 75 9.07 5.90 7.24
CA PRO A 75 8.20 5.92 8.40
C PRO A 75 6.92 6.70 8.07
N LYS A 76 5.78 6.20 8.54
CA LYS A 76 4.53 6.97 8.48
C LYS A 76 4.64 8.15 9.43
N GLY A 77 4.57 9.37 8.89
CA GLY A 77 4.51 10.58 9.67
C GLY A 77 3.19 10.75 10.41
N PHE A 78 3.18 11.63 11.41
CA PHE A 78 1.94 12.09 12.02
C PHE A 78 1.20 12.99 11.03
N ASN A 79 -0.06 12.66 10.72
CA ASN A 79 -0.87 13.38 9.72
C ASN A 79 -2.02 14.19 10.34
N ALA A 80 -1.92 14.50 11.63
CA ALA A 80 -2.90 15.32 12.31
C ALA A 80 -2.34 16.69 12.68
N SER A 81 -3.22 17.68 12.76
CA SER A 81 -2.95 19.03 13.26
C SER A 81 -3.89 19.34 14.42
N TRP A 82 -3.39 20.10 15.40
CA TRP A 82 -4.23 20.59 16.50
C TRP A 82 -5.08 21.76 16.00
N VAL A 83 -6.39 21.68 16.21
CA VAL A 83 -7.32 22.79 15.99
C VAL A 83 -7.54 23.57 17.28
N SER A 84 -7.63 22.85 18.40
CA SER A 84 -7.83 23.40 19.74
C SER A 84 -7.20 22.46 20.77
N GLY A 85 -7.25 22.79 22.06
CA GLY A 85 -6.65 21.96 23.12
C GLY A 85 -7.18 20.51 23.18
N ASP A 86 -8.39 20.27 22.65
CA ASP A 86 -9.04 18.97 22.71
C ASP A 86 -9.32 18.34 21.34
N ASN A 87 -9.15 19.08 20.23
CA ASN A 87 -9.55 18.61 18.91
C ASN A 87 -8.35 18.51 17.95
N LEU A 88 -8.25 17.34 17.32
CA LEU A 88 -7.26 16.98 16.29
C LEU A 88 -7.96 16.84 14.94
N LEU A 89 -7.47 17.54 13.92
CA LEU A 89 -7.90 17.35 12.54
C LEU A 89 -6.93 16.39 11.86
N TYR A 90 -7.43 15.33 11.23
CA TYR A 90 -6.57 14.39 10.52
C TYR A 90 -7.29 13.71 9.35
N LYS A 91 -6.50 13.24 8.38
CA LYS A 91 -7.02 12.48 7.24
C LYS A 91 -7.03 10.99 7.59
N VAL A 92 -8.18 10.35 7.49
CA VAL A 92 -8.34 8.91 7.70
C VAL A 92 -7.83 8.15 6.47
N GLU A 93 -7.57 6.84 6.61
CA GLU A 93 -7.04 5.98 5.55
C GLU A 93 -7.94 5.92 4.29
N ASP A 94 -9.25 6.13 4.46
CA ASP A 94 -10.20 6.24 3.35
C ASP A 94 -10.08 7.57 2.57
N GLY A 95 -9.29 8.52 3.09
CA GLY A 95 -9.09 9.85 2.53
C GLY A 95 -10.06 10.92 3.06
N SER A 96 -10.97 10.59 3.98
CA SER A 96 -11.91 11.53 4.58
C SER A 96 -11.20 12.36 5.65
N LEU A 97 -11.63 13.62 5.81
CA LEU A 97 -11.08 14.53 6.81
C LEU A 97 -11.95 14.50 8.06
N VAL A 98 -11.36 14.16 9.21
CA VAL A 98 -12.07 13.94 10.47
C VAL A 98 -11.51 14.83 11.57
N LEU A 99 -12.43 15.42 12.34
CA LEU A 99 -12.15 16.08 13.60
C LEU A 99 -12.34 15.08 14.74
N TYR A 100 -11.29 14.85 15.51
CA TYR A 100 -11.29 13.92 16.65
C TYR A 100 -11.09 14.67 17.95
N ASN A 101 -12.02 14.47 18.88
CA ASN A 101 -11.89 15.01 20.21
C ASN A 101 -11.18 14.00 21.12
N VAL A 102 -10.06 14.40 21.71
CA VAL A 102 -9.23 13.50 22.53
C VAL A 102 -9.82 13.21 23.91
N LYS A 103 -10.74 14.06 24.41
CA LYS A 103 -11.33 13.90 25.75
C LYS A 103 -12.46 12.88 25.77
N ASP A 104 -13.39 12.99 24.83
CA ASP A 104 -14.56 12.11 24.75
C ASP A 104 -14.43 11.00 23.69
N GLN A 105 -13.34 11.03 22.91
CA GLN A 105 -13.04 10.09 21.82
C GLN A 105 -14.06 10.13 20.68
N SER A 106 -14.84 11.20 20.57
CA SER A 106 -15.78 11.42 19.47
C SER A 106 -15.06 11.77 18.17
N LYS A 107 -15.68 11.39 17.05
CA LYS A 107 -15.20 11.67 15.70
C LYS A 107 -16.32 12.33 14.91
N GLU A 108 -15.99 13.45 14.28
CA GLU A 108 -16.87 14.17 13.37
C GLU A 108 -16.23 14.21 11.98
N GLU A 109 -16.97 13.81 10.96
CA GLU A 109 -16.52 13.93 9.58
C GLU A 109 -16.69 15.39 9.11
N VAL A 110 -15.58 16.06 8.80
CA VAL A 110 -15.55 17.45 8.32
C VAL A 110 -15.84 17.49 6.83
N LEU A 111 -15.16 16.63 6.07
CA LEU A 111 -15.35 16.45 4.63
C LEU A 111 -15.14 14.98 4.24
N PRO A 112 -16.04 14.41 3.39
CA PRO A 112 -15.86 13.07 2.86
C PRO A 112 -14.77 13.04 1.79
N ASN A 113 -14.13 11.88 1.60
CA ASN A 113 -13.14 11.64 0.53
C ASN A 113 -13.64 11.93 -0.91
N THR A 114 -14.96 11.97 -1.11
CA THR A 114 -15.59 12.28 -2.39
C THR A 114 -15.51 13.76 -2.76
N SER A 115 -15.29 14.64 -1.76
CA SER A 115 -15.15 16.09 -1.93
C SER A 115 -14.02 16.41 -2.91
N ALA A 116 -14.32 17.25 -3.90
CA ALA A 116 -13.32 17.72 -4.87
C ALA A 116 -12.16 18.42 -4.16
N ALA A 117 -12.46 19.18 -3.12
CA ALA A 117 -11.50 19.94 -2.33
C ALA A 117 -10.44 19.05 -1.64
N LEU A 118 -10.81 17.84 -1.21
CA LEU A 118 -9.87 16.88 -0.60
C LEU A 118 -9.02 16.13 -1.64
N LYS A 119 -9.42 16.11 -2.91
CA LYS A 119 -8.68 15.45 -3.99
C LYS A 119 -7.54 16.30 -4.53
N THR A 120 -7.72 17.62 -4.53
CA THR A 120 -6.73 18.59 -5.04
C THR A 120 -5.86 19.16 -3.91
N GLY A 121 -6.40 19.25 -2.69
CA GLY A 121 -5.69 19.81 -1.55
C GLY A 121 -4.55 18.94 -1.02
N PHE A 122 -3.49 19.60 -0.53
CA PHE A 122 -2.36 18.95 0.16
C PHE A 122 -2.18 19.42 1.61
N ASP A 123 -2.75 20.57 1.99
CA ASP A 123 -2.79 21.08 3.36
C ASP A 123 -4.20 21.56 3.71
N TYR A 124 -4.59 21.37 4.97
CA TYR A 124 -5.94 21.66 5.47
C TYR A 124 -5.88 22.26 6.86
N GLN A 125 -6.54 23.41 7.05
CA GLN A 125 -6.60 24.11 8.32
C GLN A 125 -8.05 24.49 8.62
N LEU A 126 -8.56 24.05 9.77
CA LEU A 126 -9.89 24.40 10.23
C LEU A 126 -9.85 25.81 10.87
N SER A 127 -10.86 26.64 10.58
CA SER A 127 -10.96 27.96 11.20
C SER A 127 -11.13 27.85 12.73
N PRO A 128 -10.71 28.85 13.51
CA PRO A 128 -10.92 28.87 14.96
C PRO A 128 -12.38 28.68 15.38
N ASP A 129 -13.32 29.22 14.59
CA ASP A 129 -14.76 29.07 14.79
C ASP A 129 -15.36 27.76 14.24
N GLN A 130 -14.53 26.91 13.62
CA GLN A 130 -14.85 25.58 13.07
C GLN A 130 -15.94 25.58 11.99
N LYS A 131 -16.20 26.72 11.34
CA LYS A 131 -17.19 26.82 10.26
C LYS A 131 -16.60 26.70 8.86
N TYR A 132 -15.29 26.93 8.74
CA TYR A 132 -14.61 27.04 7.46
C TYR A 132 -13.35 26.19 7.44
N LEU A 133 -13.05 25.61 6.27
CA LEU A 133 -11.83 24.87 6.04
C LEU A 133 -10.99 25.58 4.99
N LEU A 134 -9.78 25.99 5.36
CA LEU A 134 -8.78 26.51 4.43
C LEU A 134 -8.03 25.33 3.82
N ILE A 135 -7.90 25.34 2.50
CA ILE A 135 -7.28 24.28 1.73
C ILE A 135 -6.21 24.89 0.84
N ALA A 136 -4.99 24.34 0.89
CA ALA A 136 -3.95 24.66 -0.07
C ALA A 136 -3.90 23.61 -1.17
N HIS A 137 -3.90 24.03 -2.44
CA HIS A 137 -3.79 23.17 -3.62
C HIS A 137 -2.87 23.81 -4.68
N ASP A 138 -2.62 23.08 -5.78
CA ASP A 138 -1.73 23.52 -6.87
C ASP A 138 -0.32 23.89 -6.39
N TYR A 139 0.30 22.97 -5.63
CA TYR A 139 1.63 23.15 -5.04
C TYR A 139 2.72 23.39 -6.09
N GLN A 140 3.42 24.51 -5.96
CA GLN A 140 4.61 24.83 -6.75
C GLN A 140 5.81 25.08 -5.83
N LYS A 141 6.81 24.19 -5.90
CA LYS A 141 8.03 24.30 -5.10
C LYS A 141 8.87 25.51 -5.52
N LEU A 142 9.29 26.33 -4.56
CA LEU A 142 10.30 27.38 -4.78
C LEU A 142 11.63 27.04 -4.10
N TYR A 143 11.60 26.87 -2.77
CA TYR A 143 12.77 26.57 -1.95
C TYR A 143 12.45 25.47 -0.94
N ARG A 144 13.40 25.12 -0.05
CA ARG A 144 13.25 24.02 0.91
C ARG A 144 11.95 24.09 1.72
N HIS A 145 11.57 25.27 2.19
CA HIS A 145 10.36 25.48 3.01
C HIS A 145 9.38 26.48 2.38
N THR A 146 9.70 27.02 1.20
CA THR A 146 8.86 27.99 0.50
C THR A 146 8.23 27.35 -0.72
N TYR A 147 6.95 27.62 -0.90
CA TYR A 147 6.17 27.20 -2.05
C TYR A 147 5.19 28.31 -2.43
N LEU A 148 4.68 28.21 -3.65
CA LEU A 148 3.50 28.91 -4.09
C LEU A 148 2.36 27.92 -4.15
N ALA A 149 1.16 28.35 -3.80
CA ALA A 149 -0.05 27.54 -3.87
C ALA A 149 -1.27 28.42 -4.10
N ARG A 150 -2.34 27.82 -4.60
CA ARG A 150 -3.67 28.40 -4.53
C ARG A 150 -4.32 27.98 -3.22
N TYR A 151 -5.15 28.86 -2.68
CA TYR A 151 -5.87 28.60 -1.45
C TYR A 151 -7.36 28.82 -1.67
N SER A 152 -8.16 27.94 -1.10
CA SER A 152 -9.62 28.04 -1.11
C SER A 152 -10.16 27.87 0.30
N VAL A 153 -11.26 28.55 0.58
CA VAL A 153 -12.07 28.36 1.77
C VAL A 153 -13.31 27.57 1.41
N VAL A 154 -13.54 26.47 2.13
CA VAL A 154 -14.78 25.70 2.06
C VAL A 154 -15.65 26.03 3.27
N GLU A 155 -16.86 26.53 3.03
CA GLU A 155 -17.87 26.65 4.08
C GLU A 155 -18.43 25.26 4.42
N LEU A 156 -18.34 24.84 5.68
CA LEU A 156 -18.67 23.47 6.04
C LEU A 156 -20.17 23.17 6.05
N SER A 157 -21.02 24.18 6.20
CA SER A 157 -22.48 24.05 6.18
C SER A 157 -23.02 23.87 4.76
N SER A 158 -22.54 24.67 3.81
CA SER A 158 -23.00 24.69 2.41
C SER A 158 -22.15 23.83 1.48
N LYS A 159 -20.92 23.49 1.91
CA LYS A 159 -19.87 22.82 1.12
C LYS A 159 -19.46 23.62 -0.14
N ILE A 160 -19.69 24.94 -0.12
CA ILE A 160 -19.27 25.85 -1.19
C ILE A 160 -17.80 26.19 -0.98
N GLU A 161 -17.02 26.06 -2.05
CA GLU A 161 -15.61 26.44 -2.11
C GLU A 161 -15.47 27.82 -2.75
N THR A 162 -14.65 28.69 -2.14
CA THR A 162 -14.39 30.05 -2.62
C THR A 162 -12.88 30.33 -2.52
N PRO A 163 -12.23 30.87 -3.57
CA PRO A 163 -10.80 31.16 -3.53
C PRO A 163 -10.45 32.26 -2.51
N VAL A 164 -9.27 32.16 -1.91
CA VAL A 164 -8.69 33.21 -1.06
C VAL A 164 -8.06 34.27 -1.96
N GLY A 165 -8.42 35.53 -1.74
CA GLY A 165 -8.00 36.64 -2.61
C GLY A 165 -8.87 36.72 -3.86
N ASP A 166 -8.32 36.37 -5.01
CA ASP A 166 -9.03 36.29 -6.29
C ASP A 166 -8.84 34.91 -6.95
N GLU A 167 -9.63 34.60 -7.98
CA GLU A 167 -9.63 33.27 -8.63
C GLU A 167 -8.26 32.87 -9.21
N GLU A 168 -7.43 33.84 -9.56
CA GLU A 168 -6.12 33.61 -10.16
C GLU A 168 -4.97 33.73 -9.14
N ALA A 169 -5.28 34.02 -7.88
CA ALA A 169 -4.30 34.32 -6.85
C ALA A 169 -3.41 33.12 -6.57
N ILE A 170 -2.12 33.29 -6.85
CA ILE A 170 -1.07 32.38 -6.41
C ILE A 170 -0.40 33.03 -5.20
N LEU A 171 -0.45 32.34 -4.06
CA LEU A 171 -0.05 32.88 -2.78
C LEU A 171 1.20 32.17 -2.26
N HIS A 172 2.06 32.93 -1.57
CA HIS A 172 3.18 32.35 -0.84
C HIS A 172 2.73 31.65 0.44
N TYR A 173 1.66 32.13 1.04
CA TYR A 173 1.15 31.65 2.31
C TYR A 173 -0.29 32.14 2.53
N ALA A 174 -1.10 31.35 3.23
CA ALA A 174 -2.34 31.79 3.83
C ALA A 174 -2.59 31.01 5.13
N SER A 175 -3.16 31.69 6.13
CA SER A 175 -3.56 31.06 7.40
C SER A 175 -4.71 31.81 8.04
N TRP A 176 -5.46 31.11 8.88
CA TRP A 176 -6.45 31.73 9.75
C TRP A 176 -5.78 32.64 10.78
N ALA A 177 -6.48 33.69 11.18
CA ALA A 177 -6.18 34.39 12.43
C ALA A 177 -6.47 33.48 13.64
N PRO A 178 -5.96 33.80 14.84
CA PRO A 178 -6.17 33.00 16.03
C PRO A 178 -7.63 32.93 16.52
N GLU A 179 -8.48 33.88 16.11
CA GLU A 179 -9.89 33.98 16.53
C GLU A 179 -10.80 34.25 15.33
N GLY A 180 -12.04 33.73 15.40
CA GLY A 180 -13.03 33.90 14.35
C GLY A 180 -12.68 33.13 13.07
N ASN A 181 -12.73 33.84 11.95
CA ASN A 181 -12.53 33.31 10.61
C ASN A 181 -11.86 34.33 9.66
N SER A 182 -11.07 35.26 10.19
CA SER A 182 -10.26 36.15 9.36
C SER A 182 -9.04 35.42 8.82
N ILE A 183 -8.52 35.88 7.68
CA ILE A 183 -7.41 35.26 6.98
C ILE A 183 -6.31 36.29 6.76
N VAL A 184 -5.06 35.87 6.98
CA VAL A 184 -3.88 36.59 6.52
C VAL A 184 -3.28 35.79 5.38
N PHE A 185 -2.91 36.47 4.30
CA PHE A 185 -2.22 35.82 3.19
C PHE A 185 -1.13 36.71 2.62
N VAL A 186 -0.17 36.08 1.92
CA VAL A 186 0.97 36.75 1.32
C VAL A 186 0.94 36.58 -0.18
N ARG A 187 0.92 37.70 -0.90
CA ARG A 187 0.94 37.78 -2.36
C ARG A 187 1.92 38.84 -2.80
N ASP A 188 2.73 38.54 -3.82
CA ASP A 188 3.72 39.47 -4.36
C ASP A 188 4.66 40.06 -3.29
N ASN A 189 4.97 39.26 -2.26
CA ASN A 189 5.74 39.63 -1.07
C ASN A 189 5.10 40.72 -0.18
N ASP A 190 3.81 40.98 -0.33
CA ASP A 190 3.03 41.81 0.59
C ASP A 190 2.02 41.01 1.38
N VAL A 191 1.76 41.47 2.60
CA VAL A 191 0.78 40.90 3.51
C VAL A 191 -0.58 41.53 3.24
N TYR A 192 -1.61 40.69 3.16
CA TYR A 192 -3.01 41.06 3.02
C TYR A 192 -3.82 40.46 4.17
N TYR A 193 -4.89 41.16 4.53
CA TYR A 193 -5.82 40.76 5.59
C TYR A 193 -7.26 40.75 5.08
N GLN A 194 -7.97 39.66 5.33
CA GLN A 194 -9.41 39.53 5.14
C GLN A 194 -10.08 39.50 6.52
N ALA A 195 -11.04 40.39 6.74
CA ALA A 195 -11.75 40.52 8.01
C ALA A 195 -12.65 39.32 8.35
N ASP A 196 -13.11 38.60 7.33
CA ASP A 196 -13.83 37.33 7.40
C ASP A 196 -13.49 36.48 6.16
N ALA A 197 -13.90 35.21 6.18
CA ALA A 197 -13.61 34.22 5.15
C ALA A 197 -13.89 34.64 3.69
N PHE A 198 -14.81 35.59 3.46
CA PHE A 198 -15.24 36.00 2.12
C PHE A 198 -15.07 37.49 1.84
N SER A 199 -14.65 38.27 2.83
CA SER A 199 -14.34 39.68 2.68
C SER A 199 -13.21 39.93 1.67
N THR A 200 -13.21 41.10 1.05
CA THR A 200 -12.11 41.51 0.18
C THR A 200 -10.83 41.72 0.99
N GLY A 201 -9.71 41.19 0.50
CA GLY A 201 -8.41 41.35 1.13
C GLY A 201 -7.92 42.80 1.07
N ILE A 202 -7.53 43.34 2.22
CA ILE A 202 -6.93 44.67 2.36
C ILE A 202 -5.41 44.49 2.49
N ARG A 203 -4.67 45.20 1.65
CA ARG A 203 -3.20 45.20 1.68
C ARG A 203 -2.69 45.91 2.94
N VAL A 204 -1.84 45.24 3.71
CA VAL A 204 -1.28 45.72 4.98
C VAL A 204 0.12 46.32 4.78
N THR A 205 0.94 45.71 3.93
CA THR A 205 2.30 46.19 3.59
C THR A 205 2.37 46.66 2.14
N ASN A 206 3.32 47.53 1.82
CA ASN A 206 3.46 48.06 0.46
C ASN A 206 4.90 48.11 -0.07
N ASP A 207 5.80 47.42 0.62
CA ASP A 207 7.24 47.39 0.38
C ASP A 207 7.73 46.01 -0.12
N GLY A 208 6.80 45.10 -0.45
CA GLY A 208 7.06 43.84 -1.12
C GLY A 208 7.86 44.00 -2.42
N LYS A 209 8.95 43.24 -2.55
CA LYS A 209 9.83 43.22 -3.73
C LYS A 209 10.19 41.78 -4.10
N GLU A 210 9.95 41.44 -5.36
CA GLU A 210 10.33 40.14 -5.91
C GLU A 210 11.85 39.92 -5.87
N GLY A 211 12.27 38.70 -5.57
CA GLY A 211 13.69 38.33 -5.46
C GLY A 211 14.40 38.86 -4.22
N HIS A 212 13.70 39.62 -3.36
CA HIS A 212 14.22 40.04 -2.07
C HIS A 212 13.91 38.98 -1.00
N VAL A 213 14.93 38.58 -0.24
CA VAL A 213 14.74 37.66 0.89
C VAL A 213 14.52 38.49 2.14
N TYR A 214 13.33 38.36 2.73
CA TYR A 214 13.00 38.93 4.03
C TYR A 214 13.37 37.90 5.10
N ASN A 215 14.27 38.26 6.04
CA ASN A 215 14.74 37.40 7.13
C ASN A 215 14.45 38.02 8.49
#